data_AF-A0A7J2N1Z6-F1
#
_entry.id   AF-A0A7J2N1Z6-F1
#
_cell.length_a   1.000
_cell.length_b   1.000
_cell.length_c   1.000
_cell.angle_alpha   90.00
_cell.angle_beta   90.00
_cell.angle_gamma   90.00
#
_symmetry.space_group_name_H-M   'P 1'
#
loop_
_entity.id
_entity.type
_entity.pdbx_description
1 polymer ?
#
loop_
_entity_poly.entity_id
_entity_poly.type
_entity_poly.pdbx_seq_one_letter_code
_entity_poly.pdbx_strand_id
1 'polypeptide(L)'
;MKLFPYKPRRYQEEIVQTIFDCLKDRKHLIMEAPAGSGKTICALVACLSFVSENDKGIIYLTRTNSQQKQAIQELKRIAEKLDLKAVSIQGRTNTCLLIDAIPSLKEKNMSNEDVARLCAARKKRSLEAMRGKEEWNRCIFFENFLLIKNELKFDRVVAAEELVEYGRKYKICAYEMNKMLAKKADIIIAPYIYIFDEFLREKFSMLYS
;
A
#
# COMPACT_ATOMS: atom_id res chain seq x y z
N MET A 1 0.52 24.03 -6.53
CA MET A 1 1.98 24.27 -6.58
C MET A 1 2.71 24.25 -5.24
N LYS A 2 2.11 24.65 -4.11
CA LYS A 2 2.78 24.64 -2.79
C LYS A 2 3.39 23.29 -2.37
N LEU A 3 2.73 22.20 -2.76
CA LEU A 3 3.17 20.82 -2.44
C LEU A 3 4.31 20.29 -3.32
N PHE A 4 4.73 21.02 -4.35
CA PHE A 4 5.82 20.57 -5.21
C PHE A 4 7.13 20.51 -4.40
N PRO A 5 7.83 19.35 -4.33
CA PRO A 5 8.98 19.18 -3.43
C PRO A 5 10.25 19.89 -3.94
N TYR A 6 10.31 20.26 -5.21
CA TYR A 6 11.42 20.97 -5.85
C TYR A 6 10.91 22.08 -6.78
N LYS A 7 11.82 22.90 -7.31
CA LYS A 7 11.45 23.96 -8.26
C LYS A 7 10.81 23.34 -9.52
N PRO A 8 9.54 23.60 -9.82
CA PRO A 8 8.85 23.01 -10.95
C PRO A 8 9.40 23.57 -12.27
N ARG A 9 9.33 22.76 -13.32
CA ARG A 9 9.56 23.23 -14.70
C ARG A 9 8.29 23.92 -15.21
N ARG A 10 8.44 24.85 -16.14
CA ARG A 10 7.32 25.67 -16.67
C ARG A 10 6.10 24.83 -17.11
N TYR A 11 6.31 23.72 -17.81
CA TYR A 11 5.21 22.86 -18.28
C TYR A 11 4.57 22.01 -17.16
N GLN A 12 5.22 21.83 -16.02
CA GLN A 12 4.66 21.02 -14.93
C GLN A 12 3.52 21.74 -14.23
N GLU A 13 3.55 23.08 -14.19
CA GLU A 13 2.44 23.90 -13.70
C GLU A 13 1.18 23.68 -14.54
N GLU A 14 1.32 23.68 -15.86
CA GLU A 14 0.22 23.42 -16.80
C GLU A 14 -0.35 22.00 -16.63
N ILE A 15 0.51 20.99 -16.48
CA ILE A 15 0.07 19.61 -16.22
C ILE A 15 -0.71 19.51 -14.91
N VAL A 16 -0.18 20.08 -13.83
CA VAL A 16 -0.84 20.05 -12.51
C VAL A 16 -2.21 20.73 -12.58
N GLN A 17 -2.29 21.89 -13.23
CA GLN A 17 -3.54 22.63 -13.37
C GLN A 17 -4.57 21.84 -14.20
N THR A 18 -4.14 21.26 -15.33
CA THR A 18 -5.01 20.43 -16.20
C THR A 18 -5.60 19.24 -15.43
N ILE A 19 -4.78 18.55 -14.64
CA ILE A 19 -5.24 17.43 -13.80
C ILE A 19 -6.24 17.93 -12.75
N PHE A 20 -5.95 19.03 -12.07
CA PHE A 20 -6.82 19.60 -11.04
C PHE A 20 -8.20 19.99 -11.59
N ASP A 21 -8.24 20.68 -12.73
CA ASP A 21 -9.49 21.11 -13.36
C ASP A 21 -10.32 19.91 -13.84
N CYS A 22 -9.65 18.87 -14.38
CA CYS A 22 -10.33 17.61 -14.73
C CYS A 22 -10.96 16.93 -13.51
N LEU A 23 -10.27 16.92 -12.36
CA LEU A 23 -10.81 16.37 -11.10
C LEU A 23 -12.01 17.17 -10.61
N LYS A 24 -11.93 18.51 -10.66
CA LYS A 24 -13.02 19.43 -10.29
C LYS A 24 -14.26 19.20 -11.14
N ASP A 25 -14.08 19.04 -12.45
CA ASP A 25 -15.14 18.78 -13.42
C ASP A 25 -15.62 17.32 -13.42
N ARG A 26 -15.03 16.44 -12.61
CA ARG A 26 -15.31 15.00 -12.56
C ARG A 26 -15.13 14.30 -13.92
N LYS A 27 -14.10 14.69 -14.67
CA LYS A 27 -13.76 14.14 -16.00
C LYS A 27 -12.62 13.11 -15.90
N HIS A 28 -12.54 12.26 -16.92
CA HIS A 28 -11.38 11.39 -17.13
C HIS A 28 -10.32 12.11 -17.96
N LEU A 29 -9.04 11.99 -17.57
CA LEU A 29 -7.91 12.56 -18.28
C LEU A 29 -7.01 11.46 -18.82
N ILE A 30 -6.72 11.51 -20.12
CA ILE A 30 -5.64 10.76 -20.75
C ILE A 30 -4.52 11.74 -21.03
N MET A 31 -3.33 11.47 -20.50
CA MET A 31 -2.17 12.35 -20.64
C MET A 31 -0.99 11.56 -21.19
N GLU A 32 -0.45 12.03 -22.31
CA GLU A 32 0.83 11.59 -22.84
C GLU A 32 1.92 12.60 -22.48
N ALA A 33 3.06 12.09 -22.00
CA ALA A 33 4.25 12.90 -21.82
C ALA A 33 5.49 12.00 -21.92
N PRO A 34 6.67 12.53 -22.29
CA PRO A 34 7.91 11.75 -22.34
C PRO A 34 8.37 11.29 -20.94
N ALA A 35 9.24 10.28 -20.87
CA ALA A 35 9.86 9.89 -19.61
C ALA A 35 10.66 11.07 -19.01
N GLY A 36 10.67 11.19 -17.68
CA GLY A 36 11.36 12.30 -17.00
C GLY A 36 10.64 13.65 -17.05
N SER A 37 9.43 13.75 -17.63
CA SER A 37 8.58 14.96 -17.54
C SER A 37 7.98 15.20 -16.16
N GLY A 38 8.05 14.21 -15.26
CA GLY A 38 7.48 14.30 -13.92
C GLY A 38 5.99 13.97 -13.85
N LYS A 39 5.48 13.09 -14.73
CA LYS A 39 4.09 12.60 -14.69
C LYS A 39 3.65 12.20 -13.28
N THR A 40 4.46 11.39 -12.59
CA THR A 40 4.21 10.93 -11.22
C THR A 40 4.06 12.09 -10.25
N ILE A 41 5.02 13.02 -10.21
CA ILE A 41 4.97 14.13 -9.26
C ILE A 41 3.82 15.09 -9.56
N CYS A 42 3.54 15.37 -10.83
CA CYS A 42 2.46 16.28 -11.22
C CYS A 42 1.10 15.69 -10.86
N ALA A 43 0.89 14.40 -11.12
CA ALA A 43 -0.34 13.71 -10.73
C ALA A 43 -0.52 13.69 -9.21
N LEU A 44 0.52 13.32 -8.45
CA LEU A 44 0.46 13.31 -6.99
C LEU A 44 0.15 14.69 -6.42
N VAL A 45 0.85 15.75 -6.88
CA VAL A 45 0.63 17.13 -6.40
C VAL A 45 -0.77 17.63 -6.74
N ALA A 46 -1.26 17.37 -7.96
CA ALA A 46 -2.60 17.79 -8.37
C ALA A 46 -3.69 17.08 -7.56
N CYS A 47 -3.61 15.74 -7.45
CA CYS A 47 -4.58 14.95 -6.68
C CYS A 47 -4.55 15.33 -5.20
N LEU A 48 -3.37 15.51 -4.60
CA LEU A 48 -3.22 15.92 -3.21
C LEU A 48 -3.84 17.29 -2.93
N SER A 49 -3.61 18.26 -3.84
CA SER A 49 -4.21 19.59 -3.72
C SER A 49 -5.73 19.53 -3.81
N PHE A 50 -6.26 18.62 -4.62
CA PHE A 50 -7.71 18.43 -4.75
C PHE A 50 -8.33 17.76 -3.51
N VAL A 51 -7.73 16.68 -2.99
CA VAL A 51 -8.30 15.95 -1.86
C VAL A 51 -8.20 16.70 -0.54
N SER A 52 -7.20 17.57 -0.36
CA SER A 52 -7.12 18.44 0.82
C SER A 52 -8.34 19.37 0.97
N GLU A 53 -9.11 19.57 -0.10
CA GLU A 53 -10.31 20.41 -0.13
C GLU A 53 -11.62 19.60 -0.18
N ASN A 54 -11.57 18.26 -0.32
CA ASN A 54 -12.74 17.49 -0.76
C ASN A 54 -13.02 16.16 -0.02
N ASP A 55 -12.34 15.86 1.09
CA ASP A 55 -12.52 14.63 1.91
C ASP A 55 -12.63 13.34 1.06
N LYS A 56 -11.60 13.09 0.25
CA LYS A 56 -11.51 11.94 -0.68
C LYS A 56 -10.19 11.21 -0.51
N GLY A 57 -10.21 9.88 -0.67
CA GLY A 57 -9.00 9.06 -0.75
C GLY A 57 -8.39 9.02 -2.15
N ILE A 58 -7.08 8.74 -2.24
CA ILE A 58 -6.36 8.55 -3.51
C ILE A 58 -5.91 7.10 -3.64
N ILE A 59 -6.25 6.46 -4.76
CA ILE A 59 -5.70 5.16 -5.14
C ILE A 59 -4.74 5.39 -6.32
N TYR A 60 -3.45 5.16 -6.10
CA TYR A 60 -2.41 5.28 -7.13
C TYR A 60 -2.03 3.88 -7.63
N LEU A 61 -2.32 3.59 -8.89
CA LEU A 61 -2.06 2.27 -9.46
C LEU A 61 -0.71 2.20 -10.17
N THR A 62 -0.03 1.05 -10.04
CA THR A 62 1.29 0.79 -10.64
C THR A 62 1.34 -0.59 -11.29
N ARG A 63 2.21 -0.75 -12.29
CA ARG A 63 2.44 -2.04 -12.95
C ARG A 63 3.50 -2.87 -12.23
N THR A 64 4.55 -2.22 -11.73
CA THR A 64 5.75 -2.89 -11.20
C THR A 64 6.12 -2.35 -9.82
N ASN A 65 6.84 -3.17 -9.04
CA ASN A 65 7.39 -2.74 -7.74
C ASN A 65 8.34 -1.55 -7.87
N SER A 66 9.07 -1.43 -8.99
CA SER A 66 9.95 -0.28 -9.25
C SER A 66 9.17 1.03 -9.40
N GLN A 67 8.03 1.01 -10.09
CA GLN A 67 7.14 2.17 -10.20
C GLN A 67 6.51 2.52 -8.86
N GLN A 68 6.09 1.51 -8.08
CA GLN A 68 5.56 1.70 -6.73
C GLN A 68 6.59 2.34 -5.81
N LYS A 69 7.85 1.86 -5.84
CA LYS A 69 8.96 2.44 -5.08
C LYS A 69 9.17 3.91 -5.46
N GLN A 70 9.16 4.23 -6.75
CA GLN A 70 9.31 5.61 -7.21
C GLN A 70 8.17 6.51 -6.70
N ALA A 71 6.93 6.06 -6.79
CA ALA A 71 5.78 6.84 -6.33
C ALA A 71 5.79 7.06 -4.81
N ILE A 72 6.16 6.05 -4.01
CA ILE A 72 6.35 6.22 -2.56
C ILE A 72 7.45 7.24 -2.24
N GLN A 73 8.57 7.22 -2.97
CA GLN A 73 9.65 8.18 -2.73
C GLN A 73 9.23 9.62 -3.03
N GLU A 74 8.46 9.85 -4.10
CA GLU A 74 7.90 11.18 -4.37
C GLU A 74 6.88 11.58 -3.28
N LEU A 75 6.01 10.67 -2.85
CA LEU A 75 5.09 10.96 -1.72
C LEU A 75 5.82 11.30 -0.43
N LYS A 76 6.91 10.59 -0.10
CA LYS A 76 7.71 10.89 1.09
C LYS A 76 8.27 12.31 1.07
N ARG A 77 8.72 12.79 -0.10
CA ARG A 77 9.18 14.18 -0.28
C ARG A 77 8.05 15.19 -0.11
N ILE A 78 6.85 14.88 -0.60
CA ILE A 78 5.69 15.76 -0.41
C ILE A 78 5.27 15.80 1.06
N ALA A 79 5.35 14.65 1.75
CA ALA A 79 5.00 14.52 3.17
C ALA A 79 5.91 15.33 4.12
N GLU A 80 7.04 15.87 3.65
CA GLU A 80 7.83 16.87 4.40
C GLU A 80 7.10 18.20 4.56
N LYS A 81 6.09 18.47 3.72
CA LYS A 81 5.33 19.73 3.68
C LYS A 81 3.87 19.58 4.10
N LEU A 82 3.41 18.35 4.29
CA LEU A 82 2.00 18.02 4.52
C LEU A 82 1.93 16.77 5.41
N ASP A 83 1.12 16.82 6.46
CA ASP A 83 0.81 15.61 7.23
C ASP A 83 -0.02 14.66 6.36
N LEU A 84 0.54 13.49 6.07
CA LEU A 84 -0.02 12.56 5.08
C LEU A 84 0.21 11.12 5.50
N LYS A 85 -0.87 10.33 5.48
CA LYS A 85 -0.82 8.90 5.73
C LYS A 85 -0.97 8.18 4.41
N ALA A 86 0.10 7.51 3.99
CA ALA A 86 0.07 6.74 2.77
C ALA A 86 0.73 5.38 2.96
N VAL A 87 0.22 4.37 2.27
CA VAL A 87 0.82 3.03 2.30
C VAL A 87 0.88 2.43 0.91
N SER A 88 2.01 1.79 0.57
CA SER A 88 2.06 0.93 -0.60
C SER A 88 1.66 -0.49 -0.23
N ILE A 89 0.84 -1.13 -1.06
CA ILE A 89 0.37 -2.50 -0.83
C ILE A 89 1.03 -3.46 -1.80
N GLN A 90 1.33 -4.68 -1.35
CA GLN A 90 1.88 -5.73 -2.20
C GLN A 90 1.23 -7.08 -1.90
N GLY A 91 1.39 -8.00 -2.84
CA GLY A 91 0.96 -9.38 -2.69
C GLY A 91 1.62 -10.09 -1.50
N ARG A 92 1.02 -11.22 -1.10
CA ARG A 92 1.51 -12.08 -0.03
C ARG A 92 2.86 -12.70 -0.33
N THR A 93 3.16 -12.97 -1.61
CA THR A 93 4.47 -13.50 -2.03
C THR A 93 5.62 -12.58 -1.62
N ASN A 94 5.38 -11.26 -1.57
CA ASN A 94 6.41 -10.28 -1.23
C ASN A 94 6.39 -9.87 0.25
N THR A 95 5.33 -10.22 1.00
CA THR A 95 5.07 -9.70 2.35
C THR A 95 4.92 -10.78 3.42
N CYS A 96 4.80 -12.05 3.04
CA CYS A 96 4.61 -13.14 3.98
C CYS A 96 5.95 -13.62 4.57
N LEU A 97 6.23 -13.21 5.81
CA LEU A 97 7.46 -13.62 6.50
C LEU A 97 7.46 -15.11 6.93
N LEU A 98 6.28 -15.75 6.96
CA LEU A 98 6.17 -17.17 7.32
C LEU A 98 6.77 -18.07 6.25
N ILE A 99 6.55 -17.76 4.96
CA ILE A 99 7.13 -18.56 3.87
C ILE A 99 8.64 -18.39 3.83
N ASP A 100 9.14 -17.17 4.10
CA ASP A 100 10.57 -16.89 4.17
C ASP A 100 11.26 -17.65 5.31
N ALA A 101 10.55 -17.84 6.43
CA ALA A 101 11.07 -18.50 7.62
C ALA A 101 11.07 -20.04 7.53
N ILE A 102 10.40 -20.63 6.52
CA ILE A 102 10.27 -22.09 6.38
C ILE A 102 10.90 -22.50 5.03
N PRO A 103 12.11 -23.08 5.01
CA PRO A 103 12.84 -23.40 3.77
C PRO A 103 12.01 -24.21 2.76
N SER A 104 11.30 -25.23 3.23
CA SER A 104 10.46 -26.10 2.40
C SER A 104 9.24 -25.41 1.76
N LEU A 105 8.86 -24.23 2.25
CA LEU A 105 7.83 -23.40 1.62
C LEU A 105 8.46 -22.38 0.68
N LYS A 106 9.61 -21.82 1.05
CA LYS A 106 10.35 -20.85 0.23
C LYS A 106 10.75 -21.42 -1.13
N GLU A 107 11.17 -22.68 -1.16
CA GLU A 107 11.61 -23.35 -2.39
C GLU A 107 10.47 -23.69 -3.36
N LYS A 108 9.21 -23.64 -2.92
CA LYS A 108 8.04 -24.04 -3.74
C LYS A 108 7.55 -22.98 -4.73
N ASN A 109 8.15 -21.78 -4.76
CA ASN A 109 7.75 -20.67 -5.65
C ASN A 109 6.22 -20.48 -5.71
N MET A 110 5.58 -20.45 -4.53
CA MET A 110 4.13 -20.42 -4.38
C MET A 110 3.50 -19.16 -4.99
N SER A 111 2.33 -19.31 -5.60
CA SER A 111 1.55 -18.17 -6.10
C SER A 111 0.95 -17.35 -4.94
N ASN A 112 0.46 -16.14 -5.24
CA ASN A 112 -0.28 -15.34 -4.25
C ASN A 112 -1.53 -16.06 -3.73
N GLU A 113 -2.17 -16.88 -4.56
CA GLU A 113 -3.34 -17.66 -4.18
C GLU A 113 -2.96 -18.79 -3.22
N ASP A 114 -1.87 -19.52 -3.50
CA ASP A 114 -1.39 -20.59 -2.61
C ASP A 114 -1.01 -20.05 -1.24
N VAL A 115 -0.28 -18.92 -1.22
CA VAL A 115 0.10 -18.26 0.04
C VAL A 115 -1.14 -17.74 0.76
N ALA A 116 -2.19 -17.30 0.05
CA ALA A 116 -3.45 -16.89 0.66
C ALA A 116 -4.19 -18.06 1.32
N ARG A 117 -4.29 -19.21 0.64
CA ARG A 117 -4.91 -20.44 1.18
C ARG A 117 -4.16 -20.93 2.42
N LEU A 118 -2.82 -21.01 2.34
CA LEU A 118 -1.97 -21.35 3.48
C LEU A 118 -2.18 -20.36 4.63
N CYS A 119 -2.13 -19.06 4.36
CA CYS A 119 -2.29 -18.03 5.38
C CYS A 119 -3.65 -18.14 6.09
N ALA A 120 -4.73 -18.35 5.34
CA ALA A 120 -6.07 -18.52 5.93
C ALA A 120 -6.11 -19.71 6.91
N ALA A 121 -5.57 -20.87 6.50
CA ALA A 121 -5.48 -22.05 7.36
C ALA A 121 -4.63 -21.78 8.62
N ARG A 122 -3.44 -21.19 8.46
CA ARG A 122 -2.54 -20.89 9.59
C ARG A 122 -3.16 -19.90 10.57
N LYS A 123 -3.84 -18.86 10.08
CA LYS A 123 -4.53 -17.86 10.93
C LYS A 123 -5.69 -18.47 11.71
N LYS A 124 -6.48 -19.34 11.09
CA LYS A 124 -7.58 -20.05 11.78
C LYS A 124 -7.06 -20.83 12.99
N ARG A 125 -6.02 -21.65 12.78
CA ARG A 125 -5.37 -22.41 13.86
C ARG A 125 -4.77 -21.53 14.95
N SER A 126 -4.19 -20.39 14.55
CA SER A 126 -3.65 -19.40 15.51
C SER A 126 -4.75 -18.84 16.41
N LEU A 127 -5.92 -18.50 15.85
CA LEU A 127 -7.07 -18.02 16.61
C LEU A 127 -7.66 -19.11 17.50
N GLU A 128 -7.68 -20.37 17.05
CA GLU A 128 -8.14 -21.52 17.83
C GLU A 128 -7.21 -21.80 19.03
N ALA A 129 -5.90 -21.71 18.84
CA ALA A 129 -4.93 -21.80 19.95
C ALA A 129 -5.09 -20.69 20.99
N MET A 130 -5.30 -19.44 20.54
CA MET A 130 -5.56 -18.33 21.46
C MET A 130 -6.84 -18.51 22.28
N ARG A 131 -7.76 -19.38 21.84
CA ARG A 131 -8.97 -19.77 22.58
C ARG A 131 -8.76 -21.01 23.46
N GLY A 132 -7.52 -21.47 23.62
CA GLY A 132 -7.15 -22.60 24.47
C GLY A 132 -7.19 -23.97 23.81
N LYS A 133 -7.39 -24.08 22.48
CA LYS A 133 -7.31 -25.36 21.78
C LYS A 133 -5.86 -25.75 21.49
N GLU A 134 -5.58 -27.05 21.52
CA GLU A 134 -4.27 -27.56 21.08
C GLU A 134 -4.19 -27.56 19.56
N GLU A 135 -3.45 -26.59 19.00
CA GLU A 135 -3.31 -26.42 17.55
C GLU A 135 -1.84 -26.34 17.12
N TRP A 136 -1.55 -27.07 16.04
CA TRP A 136 -0.24 -27.15 15.43
C TRP A 136 -0.18 -26.28 14.19
N ASN A 137 1.03 -26.04 13.68
CA ASN A 137 1.19 -25.35 12.41
C ASN A 137 0.50 -23.97 12.41
N ARG A 138 0.79 -23.14 13.41
CA ARG A 138 0.26 -21.78 13.56
C ARG A 138 1.10 -20.75 12.80
N CYS A 139 0.75 -19.47 12.88
CA CYS A 139 1.52 -18.37 12.29
C CYS A 139 1.97 -17.41 13.39
N ILE A 140 3.21 -17.58 13.87
CA ILE A 140 3.78 -16.73 14.92
C ILE A 140 3.72 -15.23 14.58
N PHE A 141 3.97 -14.87 13.33
CA PHE A 141 3.92 -13.47 12.88
C PHE A 141 2.52 -12.86 13.04
N PHE A 142 1.47 -13.64 12.75
CA PHE A 142 0.10 -13.18 12.88
C PHE A 142 -0.32 -13.08 14.35
N GLU A 143 0.09 -14.05 15.17
CA GLU A 143 -0.17 -14.02 16.61
C GLU A 143 0.46 -12.79 17.26
N ASN A 144 1.72 -12.53 16.98
CA ASN A 144 2.41 -11.33 17.47
C ASN A 144 1.75 -10.04 16.98
N PHE A 145 1.30 -10.00 15.72
CA PHE A 145 0.51 -8.86 15.22
C PHE A 145 -0.77 -8.66 16.04
N LEU A 146 -1.51 -9.71 16.36
CA LEU A 146 -2.76 -9.58 17.15
C LEU A 146 -2.51 -9.03 18.55
N LEU A 147 -1.38 -9.37 19.17
CA LEU A 147 -1.01 -8.89 20.51
C LEU A 147 -0.72 -7.38 20.52
N ILE A 148 -0.06 -6.87 19.48
CA ILE A 148 0.47 -5.49 19.48
C ILE A 148 -0.25 -4.54 18.51
N LYS A 149 -1.23 -5.00 17.73
CA LYS A 149 -1.90 -4.20 16.69
C LYS A 149 -2.46 -2.86 17.18
N ASN A 150 -2.85 -2.77 18.44
CA ASN A 150 -3.41 -1.56 19.04
C ASN A 150 -2.33 -0.52 19.42
N GLU A 151 -1.07 -0.96 19.55
CA GLU A 151 0.07 -0.12 19.89
C GLU A 151 0.80 0.43 18.66
N LEU A 152 0.53 -0.16 17.48
CA LEU A 152 1.12 0.27 16.21
C LEU A 152 0.57 1.65 15.79
N LYS A 153 1.45 2.66 15.83
CA LYS A 153 1.16 4.02 15.34
C LYS A 153 1.47 4.17 13.86
N PHE A 154 0.62 4.91 13.15
CA PHE A 154 0.75 5.16 11.72
C PHE A 154 0.29 6.56 11.37
N ASP A 155 1.27 7.45 11.27
CA ASP A 155 1.07 8.87 10.98
C ASP A 155 2.13 9.34 9.96
N ARG A 156 2.42 8.49 8.96
CA ARG A 156 3.43 8.79 7.92
C ARG A 156 3.22 7.98 6.64
N VAL A 157 3.97 8.31 5.60
CA VAL A 157 4.10 7.51 4.37
C VAL A 157 4.97 6.27 4.62
N VAL A 158 4.45 5.07 4.35
CA VAL A 158 5.13 3.79 4.60
C VAL A 158 5.12 2.88 3.36
N ALA A 159 6.28 2.39 2.96
CA ALA A 159 6.41 1.38 1.93
C ALA A 159 6.09 -0.03 2.45
N ALA A 160 5.58 -0.92 1.60
CA ALA A 160 5.41 -2.34 1.87
C ALA A 160 6.72 -2.98 2.35
N GLU A 161 7.85 -2.63 1.73
CA GLU A 161 9.18 -3.13 2.08
C GLU A 161 9.59 -2.75 3.50
N GLU A 162 9.27 -1.52 3.94
CA GLU A 162 9.55 -1.07 5.32
C GLU A 162 8.77 -1.89 6.35
N LEU A 163 7.53 -2.29 6.02
CA LEU A 163 6.73 -3.17 6.88
C LEU A 163 7.29 -4.59 6.91
N VAL A 164 7.85 -5.07 5.80
CA VAL A 164 8.54 -6.37 5.75
C VAL A 164 9.79 -6.34 6.62
N GLU A 165 10.60 -5.29 6.53
CA GLU A 165 11.79 -5.10 7.36
C GLU A 165 11.42 -5.01 8.86
N TYR A 166 10.45 -4.17 9.20
CA TYR A 166 9.95 -4.04 10.57
C TYR A 166 9.39 -5.37 11.08
N GLY A 167 8.53 -6.02 10.29
CA GLY A 167 7.93 -7.30 10.64
C GLY A 167 8.98 -8.40 10.82
N ARG A 168 10.05 -8.40 10.01
CA ARG A 168 11.17 -9.35 10.16
C ARG A 168 11.92 -9.12 11.46
N LYS A 169 12.25 -7.86 11.77
CA LYS A 169 12.98 -7.48 12.99
C LYS A 169 12.23 -7.86 14.27
N TYR A 170 10.91 -7.62 14.30
CA TYR A 170 10.09 -7.79 15.50
C TYR A 170 9.18 -9.02 15.46
N LYS A 171 9.31 -9.87 14.43
CA LYS A 171 8.49 -11.07 14.20
C LYS A 171 6.98 -10.76 14.15
N ILE A 172 6.59 -9.70 13.45
CA ILE A 172 5.19 -9.26 13.28
C ILE A 172 4.75 -9.45 11.82
N CYS A 173 3.50 -9.81 11.57
CA CYS A 173 2.99 -10.04 10.22
C CYS A 173 2.92 -8.75 9.40
N ALA A 174 3.88 -8.57 8.48
CA ALA A 174 3.93 -7.44 7.56
C ALA A 174 2.66 -7.30 6.71
N TYR A 175 2.11 -8.41 6.21
CA TYR A 175 0.89 -8.39 5.42
C TYR A 175 -0.34 -7.87 6.19
N GLU A 176 -0.55 -8.31 7.44
CA GLU A 176 -1.70 -7.82 8.22
C GLU A 176 -1.47 -6.41 8.76
N MET A 177 -0.22 -6.01 9.04
CA MET A 177 0.11 -4.59 9.26
C MET A 177 -0.28 -3.76 8.03
N ASN A 178 0.17 -4.16 6.83
CA ASN A 178 -0.11 -3.44 5.59
C ASN A 178 -1.61 -3.25 5.35
N LYS A 179 -2.42 -4.30 5.56
CA LYS A 179 -3.89 -4.20 5.51
C LYS A 179 -4.48 -3.27 6.55
N MET A 180 -3.98 -3.29 7.78
CA MET A 180 -4.47 -2.42 8.85
C MET A 180 -4.15 -0.95 8.55
N LEU A 181 -2.94 -0.67 8.06
CA LEU A 181 -2.53 0.68 7.68
C LEU A 181 -3.29 1.18 6.47
N ALA A 182 -3.59 0.30 5.51
CA ALA A 182 -4.39 0.64 4.35
C ALA A 182 -5.76 1.20 4.73
N LYS A 183 -6.44 0.61 5.73
CA LYS A 183 -7.73 1.11 6.23
C LYS A 183 -7.68 2.51 6.85
N LYS A 184 -6.50 3.02 7.18
CA LYS A 184 -6.28 4.31 7.84
C LYS A 184 -5.50 5.29 6.96
N ALA A 185 -5.25 4.94 5.70
CA ALA A 185 -4.42 5.72 4.80
C ALA A 185 -5.29 6.63 3.92
N ASP A 186 -4.84 7.87 3.75
CA ASP A 186 -5.42 8.84 2.81
C ASP A 186 -5.07 8.47 1.36
N ILE A 187 -3.90 7.82 1.19
CA ILE A 187 -3.39 7.38 -0.11
C ILE A 187 -2.90 5.95 -0.05
N ILE A 188 -3.26 5.18 -1.07
CA ILE A 188 -2.74 3.84 -1.24
C ILE A 188 -2.15 3.67 -2.62
N ILE A 189 -0.92 3.14 -2.64
CA ILE A 189 -0.25 2.76 -3.88
C ILE A 189 -0.37 1.27 -4.10
N ALA A 190 -1.13 0.86 -5.11
CA ALA A 190 -1.48 -0.54 -5.35
C ALA A 190 -1.04 -1.04 -6.74
N PRO A 191 -0.78 -2.34 -6.90
CA PRO A 191 -0.68 -2.95 -8.22
C PRO A 191 -2.03 -2.93 -8.95
N TYR A 192 -2.01 -2.81 -10.28
CA TYR A 192 -3.21 -2.81 -11.13
C TYR A 192 -4.21 -3.94 -10.82
N ILE A 193 -3.70 -5.13 -10.52
CA ILE A 193 -4.51 -6.32 -10.26
C ILE A 193 -5.54 -6.09 -9.13
N TYR A 194 -5.27 -5.22 -8.16
CA TYR A 194 -6.20 -4.96 -7.05
C TYR A 194 -7.46 -4.19 -7.45
N ILE A 195 -7.49 -3.57 -8.64
CA ILE A 195 -8.65 -2.86 -9.17
C ILE A 195 -9.24 -3.56 -10.39
N PHE A 196 -8.41 -4.19 -11.22
CA PHE A 196 -8.87 -4.81 -12.46
C PHE A 196 -9.30 -6.27 -12.29
N ASP A 197 -8.84 -6.98 -11.26
CA ASP A 197 -9.38 -8.29 -10.89
C ASP A 197 -10.62 -8.09 -10.00
N GLU A 198 -11.75 -8.68 -10.39
CA GLU A 198 -13.04 -8.48 -9.71
C GLU A 198 -13.01 -8.95 -8.25
N PHE A 199 -12.47 -10.14 -8.00
CA PHE A 199 -12.40 -10.74 -6.67
C PHE A 199 -11.49 -9.95 -5.73
N LEU A 200 -10.33 -9.50 -6.22
CA LEU A 200 -9.43 -8.67 -5.44
C LEU A 200 -10.01 -7.27 -5.23
N ARG A 201 -10.68 -6.69 -6.23
CA ARG A 201 -11.34 -5.39 -6.13
C ARG A 201 -12.40 -5.39 -5.05
N GLU A 202 -13.29 -6.38 -5.00
CA GLU A 202 -14.30 -6.45 -3.93
C GLU A 202 -13.67 -6.45 -2.54
N LYS A 203 -12.63 -7.27 -2.34
CA LYS A 203 -11.89 -7.33 -1.08
C LYS A 203 -11.12 -6.05 -0.77
N PHE A 204 -10.61 -5.39 -1.79
CA PHE A 204 -9.89 -4.13 -1.66
C PHE A 204 -10.85 -3.00 -1.31
N SER A 205 -12.00 -2.90 -1.97
CA SER A 205 -13.05 -1.91 -1.67
C SER A 205 -13.56 -2.04 -0.23
N MET A 206 -13.68 -3.26 0.31
CA MET A 206 -14.00 -3.49 1.74
C MET A 206 -12.94 -2.96 2.72
N LEU A 207 -11.74 -2.57 2.25
CA LEU A 207 -10.74 -1.89 3.06
C LEU A 207 -10.92 -0.36 3.07
N TYR A 208 -11.78 0.21 2.21
CA TYR A 208 -11.98 1.65 2.03
C TYR A 208 -13.41 2.16 2.27
N SER A 209 -14.38 1.25 2.40
CA SER A 209 -15.74 1.55 2.87
C SER A 209 -15.76 1.67 4.39
#